data_AF-A0A443YH93-F1
#
_entry.id   AF-A0A443YH93-F1
#
_cell.length_a   1.000
_cell.length_b   1.000
_cell.length_c   1.000
_cell.angle_alpha   90.00
_cell.angle_beta   90.00
_cell.angle_gamma   90.00
#
_symmetry.space_group_name_H-M   'P 1'
#
loop_
_entity.id
_entity.type
_entity.pdbx_description
1 polymer ?
#
loop_
_entity_poly.entity_id
_entity_poly.type
_entity_poly.pdbx_seq_one_letter_code
_entity_poly.pdbx_strand_id
1 'polypeptide(L)'
;MPTFVNPEKCDGCKGGEKTACMYICPNDLMILDPAEMKAYNQEPSACWECYSCVKICPQGAIEARPYADFAPMGGTSIPMRSAEDIMWTIKFRNGSVKRFKFPIRTTAEGSIKPFEGKPEPGDLESELLFTETELVAPKATAMEEAPVTEADLKKEWKMEDYANLV
;
A
#
# COMPACT_ATOMS: atom_id res chain seq x y z
N MET A 1 -4.48 17.87 -1.64
CA MET A 1 -4.74 17.23 -2.95
C MET A 1 -3.56 16.34 -3.29
N PRO A 2 -3.68 15.05 -2.93
CA PRO A 2 -2.85 13.92 -3.34
C PRO A 2 -2.86 13.67 -4.86
N THR A 3 -2.94 12.42 -5.33
CA THR A 3 -2.79 12.08 -6.76
C THR A 3 -3.68 12.92 -7.68
N PHE A 4 -3.11 13.46 -8.75
CA PHE A 4 -3.80 14.27 -9.74
C PHE A 4 -3.42 13.83 -11.15
N VAL A 5 -4.29 14.12 -12.11
CA VAL A 5 -4.15 13.71 -13.51
C VAL A 5 -3.73 14.93 -14.35
N ASN A 6 -2.66 14.79 -15.13
CA ASN A 6 -2.27 15.76 -16.13
C ASN A 6 -3.20 15.60 -17.35
N PRO A 7 -4.05 16.60 -17.67
CA PRO A 7 -5.03 16.50 -18.74
C PRO A 7 -4.41 16.42 -20.14
N GLU A 8 -3.18 16.91 -20.34
CA GLU A 8 -2.48 16.87 -21.63
C GLU A 8 -1.97 15.46 -21.94
N LYS A 9 -1.69 14.65 -20.92
CA LYS A 9 -1.21 13.26 -21.07
C LYS A 9 -2.33 12.23 -21.00
N CYS A 10 -3.42 12.53 -20.28
CA CYS A 10 -4.49 11.56 -20.08
C CYS A 10 -5.34 11.41 -21.33
N ASP A 11 -5.39 10.19 -21.85
CA ASP A 11 -6.22 9.81 -23.01
C ASP A 11 -7.55 9.16 -22.61
N GLY A 12 -7.83 9.03 -21.30
CA GLY A 12 -8.99 8.30 -20.79
C GLY A 12 -8.90 6.78 -20.97
N CYS A 13 -7.70 6.22 -21.15
CA CYS A 13 -7.47 4.79 -21.41
C CYS A 13 -8.19 4.22 -22.64
N LYS A 14 -8.43 5.04 -23.67
CA LYS A 14 -9.14 4.65 -24.91
C LYS A 14 -8.53 3.43 -25.63
N GLY A 15 -7.23 3.18 -25.46
CA GLY A 15 -6.52 2.07 -26.11
C GLY A 15 -6.63 0.72 -25.41
N GLY A 16 -7.25 0.63 -24.23
CA GLY A 16 -7.39 -0.61 -23.47
C GLY A 16 -8.83 -0.91 -23.09
N GLU A 17 -9.08 -2.13 -22.59
CA GLU A 17 -10.43 -2.55 -22.16
C GLU A 17 -10.87 -1.92 -20.83
N LYS A 18 -9.92 -1.43 -20.02
CA LYS A 18 -10.15 -0.93 -18.67
C LYS A 18 -9.48 0.41 -18.46
N THR A 19 -10.15 1.30 -17.72
CA THR A 19 -9.52 2.50 -17.16
C THR A 19 -8.56 2.08 -16.05
N ALA A 20 -7.26 1.99 -16.38
CA ALA A 20 -6.27 1.37 -15.50
C ALA A 20 -6.19 2.00 -14.10
N CYS A 21 -6.30 3.33 -14.00
CA CYS A 21 -6.25 4.03 -12.72
C CYS A 21 -7.48 3.78 -11.84
N MET A 22 -8.67 3.72 -12.45
CA MET A 22 -9.92 3.36 -11.77
C MET A 22 -9.89 1.91 -11.29
N TYR A 23 -9.43 0.99 -12.15
CA TYR A 23 -9.30 -0.43 -11.82
C TYR A 23 -8.38 -0.71 -10.63
N ILE A 24 -7.24 -0.04 -10.53
CA ILE A 24 -6.20 -0.40 -9.55
C ILE A 24 -6.32 0.35 -8.22
N CYS A 25 -7.13 1.40 -8.13
CA CYS A 25 -7.18 2.20 -6.90
C CYS A 25 -7.80 1.35 -5.78
N PRO A 26 -7.05 1.03 -4.70
CA PRO A 26 -7.55 0.13 -3.67
C PRO A 26 -8.66 0.76 -2.82
N ASN A 27 -8.85 2.07 -2.93
CA ASN A 27 -9.86 2.83 -2.19
C ASN A 27 -10.86 3.53 -3.12
N ASP A 28 -10.99 3.04 -4.37
CA ASP A 28 -11.97 3.52 -5.36
C ASP A 28 -11.93 5.05 -5.64
N LEU A 29 -10.77 5.68 -5.49
CA LEU A 29 -10.65 7.14 -5.58
C LEU A 29 -10.51 7.65 -7.01
N MET A 30 -9.97 6.83 -7.91
CA MET A 30 -9.72 7.23 -9.29
C MET A 30 -10.94 6.92 -10.14
N ILE A 31 -11.46 7.90 -10.86
CA ILE A 31 -12.64 7.72 -11.71
C ILE A 31 -12.45 8.43 -13.05
N LEU A 32 -13.10 7.92 -14.10
CA LEU A 32 -13.11 8.54 -15.42
C LEU A 32 -14.31 9.50 -15.52
N ASP A 33 -14.06 10.72 -15.97
CA ASP A 33 -15.11 11.57 -16.51
C ASP A 33 -15.42 11.15 -17.97
N PRO A 34 -16.63 10.64 -18.28
CA PRO A 34 -16.98 10.19 -19.62
C PRO A 34 -17.22 11.34 -20.62
N ALA A 35 -17.49 12.56 -20.15
CA ALA A 35 -17.67 13.71 -21.01
C ALA A 35 -16.32 14.27 -21.48
N GLU A 36 -15.40 14.45 -20.54
CA GLU A 36 -14.05 15.00 -20.81
C GLU A 36 -13.07 13.93 -21.30
N MET A 37 -13.38 12.65 -21.08
CA MET A 37 -12.48 11.52 -21.30
C MET A 37 -11.13 11.74 -20.58
N LYS A 38 -11.22 12.13 -19.31
CA LYS A 38 -10.09 12.39 -18.41
C LYS A 38 -10.38 11.79 -17.04
N ALA A 39 -9.40 11.15 -16.44
CA ALA A 39 -9.53 10.64 -15.08
C ALA A 39 -9.31 11.76 -14.05
N TYR A 40 -9.83 11.58 -12.84
CA TYR A 40 -9.54 12.42 -11.69
C TYR A 40 -9.60 11.61 -10.39
N ASN A 41 -9.14 12.20 -9.29
CA ASN A 41 -9.31 11.64 -7.94
C ASN A 41 -10.54 12.29 -7.29
N GLN A 42 -11.58 11.51 -7.01
CA GLN A 42 -12.87 11.99 -6.49
C GLN A 42 -12.85 12.34 -5.00
N GLU A 43 -11.96 11.74 -4.21
CA GLU A 43 -11.81 12.02 -2.78
C GLU A 43 -10.32 12.10 -2.39
N PRO A 44 -9.66 13.25 -2.64
CA PRO A 44 -8.23 13.39 -2.42
C PRO A 44 -7.83 13.23 -0.94
N SER A 45 -8.70 13.53 0.02
CA SER A 45 -8.45 13.35 1.46
C SER A 45 -8.30 11.89 1.89
N ALA A 46 -8.90 10.96 1.15
CA ALA A 46 -8.83 9.53 1.44
C ALA A 46 -7.70 8.81 0.68
N CYS A 47 -6.87 9.56 -0.05
CA CYS A 47 -5.75 9.00 -0.78
C CYS A 47 -4.62 8.61 0.18
N TRP A 48 -4.14 7.36 0.07
CA TRP A 48 -3.02 6.86 0.88
C TRP A 48 -1.65 7.04 0.21
N GLU A 49 -1.59 7.71 -0.94
CA GLU A 49 -0.36 7.87 -1.74
C GLU A 49 0.42 6.56 -1.96
N CYS A 50 -0.28 5.45 -2.24
CA CYS A 50 0.35 4.14 -2.51
C CYS A 50 1.04 4.03 -3.90
N TYR A 51 0.82 5.04 -4.75
CA TYR A 51 1.29 5.12 -6.14
C TYR A 51 0.76 4.03 -7.09
N SER A 52 -0.23 3.21 -6.71
CA SER A 52 -0.76 2.17 -7.62
C SER A 52 -1.30 2.77 -8.92
N CYS A 53 -2.10 3.84 -8.84
CA CYS A 53 -2.63 4.55 -10.01
C CYS A 53 -1.51 5.23 -10.82
N VAL A 54 -0.48 5.78 -10.16
CA VAL A 54 0.69 6.38 -10.80
C VAL A 54 1.48 5.34 -11.60
N LYS A 55 1.76 4.18 -10.98
CA LYS A 55 2.55 3.10 -11.57
C LYS A 55 1.87 2.42 -12.76
N ILE A 56 0.54 2.28 -12.72
CA ILE A 56 -0.19 1.55 -13.77
C ILE A 56 -0.55 2.43 -14.98
N CYS A 57 -0.54 3.75 -14.83
CA CYS A 57 -1.01 4.65 -15.89
C CYS A 57 -0.12 4.51 -17.14
N PRO A 58 -0.64 4.01 -18.28
CA PRO A 58 0.18 3.73 -19.45
C PRO A 58 0.77 5.00 -20.07
N GLN A 59 0.08 6.14 -19.93
CA GLN A 59 0.53 7.44 -20.43
C GLN A 59 1.46 8.18 -19.43
N GLY A 60 1.67 7.65 -18.22
CA GLY A 60 2.38 8.38 -17.16
C GLY A 60 1.71 9.73 -16.85
N ALA A 61 0.38 9.77 -16.89
CA ALA A 61 -0.42 10.98 -16.75
C ALA A 61 -0.76 11.32 -15.30
N ILE A 62 -0.47 10.44 -14.34
CA ILE A 62 -0.83 10.63 -12.93
C ILE A 62 0.44 10.92 -12.14
N GLU A 63 0.42 11.99 -11.35
CA GLU A 63 1.48 12.33 -10.42
C GLU A 63 0.89 12.49 -9.01
N ALA A 64 1.74 12.36 -7.99
CA ALA A 64 1.35 12.63 -6.61
C ALA A 64 1.86 14.00 -6.20
N ARG A 65 0.96 14.81 -5.65
CA ARG A 65 1.33 16.04 -4.95
C ARG A 65 1.14 15.78 -3.46
N PRO A 66 2.22 15.81 -2.65
CA PRO A 66 2.16 15.49 -1.23
C PRO A 66 1.04 16.22 -0.47
N TYR A 67 0.55 15.58 0.60
CA TYR A 67 -0.53 16.08 1.45
C TYR A 67 -0.34 17.55 1.85
N ALA A 68 -1.37 18.36 1.61
CA ALA A 68 -1.25 19.83 1.62
C ALA A 68 -1.30 20.44 3.03
N ASP A 69 -1.72 19.67 4.03
CA ASP A 69 -1.79 20.04 5.44
C ASP A 69 -0.40 20.12 6.10
N PHE A 70 0.58 19.34 5.62
CA PHE A 70 1.94 19.36 6.20
C PHE A 70 3.09 19.43 5.17
N ALA A 71 2.88 19.10 3.90
CA ALA A 71 3.98 19.04 2.93
C ALA A 71 4.10 20.35 2.12
N PRO A 72 5.29 20.98 2.06
CA PRO A 72 5.51 22.16 1.24
C PRO A 72 5.53 21.81 -0.27
N MET A 73 5.20 22.78 -1.11
CA MET A 73 5.21 22.60 -2.57
C MET A 73 6.61 22.30 -3.12
N GLY A 74 6.67 21.65 -4.29
CA GLY A 74 7.87 21.50 -5.12
C GLY A 74 8.60 20.16 -5.02
N GLY A 75 8.24 19.31 -4.05
CA GLY A 75 8.72 17.93 -3.98
C GLY A 75 7.85 16.97 -4.81
N THR A 76 8.46 16.01 -5.49
CA THR A 76 7.74 14.91 -6.17
C THR A 76 8.60 13.63 -6.28
N SER A 77 7.93 12.48 -6.31
CA SER A 77 8.53 11.15 -6.51
C SER A 77 7.90 10.51 -7.73
N ILE A 78 8.71 10.18 -8.73
CA ILE A 78 8.23 9.70 -10.04
C ILE A 78 8.72 8.27 -10.25
N PRO A 79 7.85 7.25 -10.18
CA PRO A 79 8.20 5.87 -10.48
C PRO A 79 8.15 5.59 -11.99
N MET A 80 8.99 4.67 -12.43
CA MET A 80 8.87 3.98 -13.71
C MET A 80 8.99 2.48 -13.45
N ARG A 81 7.86 1.77 -13.46
CA ARG A 81 7.80 0.33 -13.18
C ARG A 81 7.94 -0.46 -14.48
N SER A 82 8.87 -1.41 -14.50
CA SER A 82 9.04 -2.41 -15.56
C SER A 82 8.51 -3.78 -15.09
N ALA A 83 8.80 -4.85 -15.83
CA ALA A 83 8.44 -6.22 -15.49
C ALA A 83 9.24 -6.77 -14.29
N GLU A 84 10.54 -6.48 -14.22
CA GLU A 84 11.47 -7.07 -13.24
C GLU A 84 12.14 -6.04 -12.31
N ASP A 85 12.07 -4.75 -12.65
CA ASP A 85 12.64 -3.65 -11.86
C ASP A 85 11.72 -2.41 -11.79
N ILE A 86 12.05 -1.50 -10.88
CA ILE A 86 11.42 -0.19 -10.75
C ILE A 86 12.49 0.89 -10.59
N MET A 87 12.36 1.96 -11.37
CA MET A 87 13.19 3.16 -11.25
C MET A 87 12.41 4.25 -10.53
N TRP A 88 13.11 5.04 -9.71
CA TRP A 88 12.56 6.19 -9.02
C TRP A 88 13.38 7.43 -9.30
N THR A 89 12.71 8.53 -9.65
CA THR A 89 13.30 9.87 -9.67
C THR A 89 12.66 10.71 -8.58
N ILE A 90 13.47 11.15 -7.61
CA ILE A 90 13.04 12.02 -6.51
C ILE A 90 13.52 13.44 -6.82
N LYS A 91 12.58 14.37 -7.00
CA LYS A 91 12.87 15.80 -7.19
C LYS A 91 12.53 16.54 -5.90
N PHE A 92 13.53 17.21 -5.34
CA PHE A 92 13.36 18.03 -4.14
C PHE A 92 12.90 19.45 -4.51
N ARG A 93 12.29 20.15 -3.56
CA ARG A 93 11.86 21.55 -3.70
C ARG A 93 12.99 22.49 -4.17
N ASN A 94 14.23 22.22 -3.75
CA ASN A 94 15.41 23.01 -4.13
C ASN A 94 15.95 22.69 -5.54
N GLY A 95 15.28 21.82 -6.30
CA GLY A 95 15.69 21.41 -7.63
C GLY A 95 16.69 20.25 -7.68
N SER A 96 17.24 19.81 -6.53
CA SER A 96 18.12 18.62 -6.51
C SER A 96 17.35 17.36 -6.88
N VAL A 97 18.04 16.42 -7.55
CA VAL A 97 17.44 15.19 -8.07
C VAL A 97 18.23 13.98 -7.60
N LYS A 98 17.55 12.97 -7.07
CA LYS A 98 18.12 11.64 -6.78
C LYS A 98 17.44 10.59 -7.66
N ARG A 99 18.21 9.60 -8.11
CA ARG A 99 17.71 8.50 -8.94
C ARG A 99 18.09 7.16 -8.33
N PHE A 100 17.15 6.23 -8.35
CA PHE A 100 17.31 4.89 -7.81
C PHE A 100 16.74 3.85 -8.77
N LYS A 101 17.25 2.63 -8.67
CA LYS A 101 16.73 1.47 -9.39
C LYS A 101 16.74 0.26 -8.45
N PHE A 102 15.62 -0.45 -8.36
CA PHE A 102 15.47 -1.60 -7.48
C PHE A 102 14.86 -2.79 -8.25
N PRO A 103 15.35 -4.02 -8.06
CA PRO A 103 14.67 -5.21 -8.58
C PRO A 103 13.34 -5.43 -7.82
N ILE A 104 12.30 -5.86 -8.52
CA ILE A 104 10.98 -6.16 -7.94
C ILE A 104 10.52 -7.59 -8.14
N ARG A 105 11.11 -8.33 -9.10
CA ARG A 105 10.73 -9.71 -9.39
C ARG A 105 11.91 -10.47 -9.99
N THR A 106 12.05 -11.75 -9.63
CA THR A 106 13.10 -12.66 -10.16
C THR A 106 12.55 -13.70 -11.14
N THR A 107 11.24 -13.72 -11.36
CA THR A 107 10.53 -14.64 -12.25
C THR A 107 9.57 -13.86 -13.15
N ALA A 108 9.18 -14.41 -14.29
CA ALA A 108 8.29 -13.73 -15.22
C ALA A 108 6.87 -13.51 -14.65
N GLU A 109 6.18 -12.50 -15.16
CA GLU A 109 4.77 -12.29 -14.86
C GLU A 109 3.92 -13.46 -15.36
N GLY A 110 2.93 -13.88 -14.56
CA GLY A 110 2.07 -15.02 -14.88
C GLY A 110 2.73 -16.40 -14.79
N SER A 111 4.02 -16.52 -14.43
CA SER A 111 4.73 -17.80 -14.44
C SER A 111 4.59 -18.65 -13.16
N ILE A 112 3.84 -18.16 -12.15
CA ILE A 112 3.70 -18.88 -10.86
C ILE A 112 2.78 -20.08 -11.08
N LYS A 113 3.29 -21.28 -10.77
CA LYS A 113 2.52 -22.53 -10.76
C LYS A 113 2.34 -22.97 -9.30
N PRO A 114 1.20 -22.65 -8.65
CA PRO A 114 1.07 -22.75 -7.20
C PRO A 114 1.19 -24.17 -6.65
N PHE A 115 0.79 -25.18 -7.43
CA PHE A 115 0.75 -26.58 -7.02
C PHE A 115 1.80 -27.46 -7.71
N GLU A 116 2.65 -26.91 -8.58
CA GLU A 116 3.67 -27.71 -9.29
C GLU A 116 4.72 -28.25 -8.28
N GLY A 117 4.88 -29.57 -8.24
CA GLY A 117 5.81 -30.24 -7.32
C GLY A 117 5.42 -30.13 -5.84
N LYS A 118 4.15 -29.81 -5.53
CA LYS A 118 3.61 -29.79 -4.17
C LYS A 118 2.85 -31.08 -3.87
N PRO A 119 2.75 -31.50 -2.59
CA PRO A 119 1.93 -32.64 -2.20
C PRO A 119 0.43 -32.38 -2.45
N GLU A 120 -0.34 -33.47 -2.52
CA GLU A 120 -1.80 -33.41 -2.47
C GLU A 120 -2.28 -32.96 -1.07
N PRO A 121 -3.49 -32.37 -0.96
CA PRO A 121 -4.06 -31.99 0.33
C PRO A 121 -4.10 -33.16 1.33
N GLY A 122 -3.74 -32.88 2.58
CA GLY A 122 -3.74 -33.84 3.68
C GLY A 122 -5.09 -33.92 4.41
N ASP A 123 -5.01 -34.24 5.70
CA ASP A 123 -6.17 -34.33 6.58
C ASP A 123 -6.72 -32.93 6.93
N LEU A 124 -8.01 -32.72 6.67
CA LEU A 124 -8.72 -31.47 6.95
C LEU A 124 -8.91 -31.21 8.45
N GLU A 125 -8.84 -32.26 9.27
CA GLU A 125 -8.94 -32.14 10.72
C GLU A 125 -7.58 -31.87 11.39
N SER A 126 -6.51 -31.80 10.60
CA SER A 126 -5.18 -31.41 11.09
C SER A 126 -4.95 -29.91 10.97
N GLU A 127 -4.09 -29.38 11.83
CA GLU A 127 -3.68 -27.96 11.81
C GLU A 127 -2.58 -27.67 10.75
N LEU A 128 -2.20 -28.66 9.94
CA LEU A 128 -1.14 -28.52 8.93
C LEU A 128 -1.67 -27.79 7.69
N LEU A 129 -0.90 -26.84 7.17
CA LEU A 129 -1.07 -26.38 5.79
C LEU A 129 -0.68 -27.49 4.81
N PHE A 130 -1.20 -27.44 3.58
CA PHE A 130 -1.03 -28.53 2.60
C PHE A 130 0.44 -28.88 2.29
N THR A 131 1.40 -27.99 2.55
CA THR A 131 2.85 -28.24 2.35
C THR A 131 3.61 -28.58 3.62
N GLU A 132 2.98 -28.47 4.78
CA GLU A 132 3.63 -28.71 6.08
C GLU A 132 3.56 -30.19 6.45
N THR A 133 4.61 -30.66 7.11
CA THR A 133 4.69 -32.06 7.59
C THR A 133 4.64 -32.15 9.11
N GLU A 134 5.01 -31.07 9.81
CA GLU A 134 5.01 -30.98 11.26
C GLU A 134 4.82 -29.53 11.68
N LEU A 135 4.21 -29.33 12.87
CA LEU A 135 4.09 -28.04 13.51
C LEU A 135 5.04 -27.95 14.70
N VAL A 136 5.66 -26.78 14.86
CA VAL A 136 6.50 -26.52 16.02
C VAL A 136 5.61 -26.27 17.24
N ALA A 137 5.67 -27.15 18.22
CA ALA A 137 5.00 -26.96 19.50
C ALA A 137 5.77 -25.92 20.36
N PRO A 138 5.06 -25.05 21.12
CA PRO A 138 5.69 -24.24 22.15
C PRO A 138 6.50 -25.11 23.12
N LYS A 139 7.72 -24.68 23.48
CA LYS A 139 8.59 -25.42 24.43
C LYS A 139 7.97 -25.53 25.82
N ALA A 140 7.20 -24.53 26.23
CA ALA A 140 6.40 -24.52 27.43
C ALA A 140 5.19 -23.63 27.17
N THR A 141 4.03 -24.03 27.66
CA THR A 141 2.81 -23.22 27.67
C THR A 141 2.56 -22.77 29.10
N ALA A 142 2.60 -21.47 29.35
CA ALA A 142 2.32 -20.92 30.67
C ALA A 142 0.86 -21.22 31.08
N MET A 143 -0.08 -21.17 30.12
CA MET A 143 -1.52 -21.34 30.38
C MET A 143 -2.01 -20.53 31.60
N GLU A 144 -1.41 -19.35 31.79
CA GLU A 144 -1.76 -18.44 32.88
C GLU A 144 -2.66 -17.35 32.32
N GLU A 145 -3.86 -17.26 32.90
CA GLU A 145 -4.74 -16.12 32.65
C GLU A 145 -4.14 -14.88 33.30
N ALA A 146 -4.12 -13.76 32.57
CA ALA A 146 -3.74 -12.49 33.17
C ALA A 146 -4.77 -12.11 34.24
N PRO A 147 -4.35 -11.86 35.50
CA PRO A 147 -5.30 -11.48 36.54
C PRO A 147 -5.85 -10.09 36.22
N VAL A 148 -7.15 -10.01 35.96
CA VAL A 148 -7.89 -8.75 35.90
C VAL A 148 -8.61 -8.59 37.23
N THR A 149 -8.20 -7.59 38.00
CA THR A 149 -8.77 -7.24 39.30
C THR A 149 -9.80 -6.12 39.17
N GLU A 150 -10.61 -5.88 40.20
CA GLU A 150 -11.51 -4.72 40.22
C GLU A 150 -10.79 -3.37 40.09
N ALA A 151 -9.51 -3.30 40.50
CA ALA A 151 -8.72 -2.07 40.39
C ALA A 151 -8.39 -1.76 38.92
N ASP A 152 -8.24 -2.77 38.07
CA ASP A 152 -8.03 -2.61 36.62
C ASP A 152 -9.29 -2.08 35.91
N LEU A 153 -10.45 -2.19 36.56
CA LEU A 153 -11.74 -1.67 36.09
C LEU A 153 -12.01 -0.23 36.55
N LYS A 154 -11.17 0.33 37.45
CA LYS A 154 -11.37 1.65 38.05
C LYS A 154 -10.20 2.56 37.71
N LYS A 155 -10.51 3.79 37.30
CA LYS A 155 -9.48 4.83 37.12
C LYS A 155 -9.07 5.36 38.49
N GLU A 156 -7.99 4.82 39.05
CA GLU A 156 -7.38 5.35 40.28
C GLU A 156 -6.42 6.49 39.95
N TRP A 157 -6.57 7.61 40.65
CA TRP A 157 -5.65 8.74 40.61
C TRP A 157 -4.96 8.80 41.96
N LYS A 158 -3.70 8.35 42.05
CA LYS A 158 -2.98 8.32 43.33
C LYS A 158 -2.38 9.68 43.60
N MET A 159 -2.41 10.12 44.86
CA MET A 159 -1.76 11.39 45.27
C MET A 159 -0.28 11.44 44.87
N GLU A 160 0.38 10.28 44.83
CA GLU A 160 1.75 10.08 44.37
C GLU A 160 1.96 10.53 42.91
N ASP A 161 0.95 10.34 42.05
CA ASP A 161 0.97 10.73 40.62
C ASP A 161 1.01 12.27 40.45
N TYR A 162 0.63 13.01 41.50
CA TYR A 162 0.61 14.48 41.53
C TYR A 162 1.69 15.06 42.47
N ALA A 163 2.57 14.24 43.04
CA ALA A 163 3.58 14.69 43.99
C ALA A 163 4.59 15.69 43.38
N ASN A 164 4.73 15.72 42.05
CA ASN A 164 5.62 16.63 41.32
C ASN A 164 4.87 17.80 40.63
N LEU A 165 3.57 17.99 40.91
CA LEU A 165 2.75 19.07 40.34
C LEU A 165 2.64 20.29 41.26
N VAL A 166 3.52 20.40 42.27
CA VAL A 166 3.74 21.61 43.09
C VAL A 166 5.20 22.02 42.99
#